data_AF-A0A7C1AKM2-F1
#
_entry.id   AF-A0A7C1AKM2-F1
#
_cell.length_a   1.000
_cell.length_b   1.000
_cell.length_c   1.000
_cell.angle_alpha   90.00
_cell.angle_beta   90.00
_cell.angle_gamma   90.00
#
_symmetry.space_group_name_H-M   'P 1'
#
loop_
_entity.id
_entity.type
_entity.pdbx_description
1 polymer ?
#
loop_
_entity_poly.entity_id
_entity_poly.type
_entity_poly.pdbx_seq_one_letter_code
_entity_poly.pdbx_strand_id
1 'polypeptide(L)' 'MYDVVLIVAPVFGLIALGYGLARFGVLSEDAGKGLAEFVFSVAIPALLFRMMVTAQTPEGASPFALWGSYYAAAAVIWVL' A
#
# COMPACT_ATOMS: atom_id res chain seq x y z
N MET A 1 -14.42 14.06 -10.58
CA MET A 1 -13.92 14.65 -9.31
C MET A 1 -14.58 14.06 -8.06
N TYR A 2 -15.80 13.51 -8.14
CA TYR A 2 -16.39 12.72 -7.05
C TYR A 2 -15.74 11.34 -6.89
N ASP A 3 -15.11 10.82 -7.94
CA ASP A 3 -14.54 9.47 -8.01
C ASP A 3 -13.44 9.25 -6.98
N VAL A 4 -12.63 10.27 -6.71
CA VAL A 4 -11.58 10.22 -5.68
C VAL A 4 -12.20 10.01 -4.30
N VAL A 5 -13.31 10.71 -4.01
CA VAL A 5 -14.01 10.57 -2.73
C VAL A 5 -14.58 9.16 -2.59
N LEU A 6 -15.16 8.59 -3.65
CA LEU A 6 -15.71 7.24 -3.63
C LEU A 6 -14.64 6.16 -3.44
N ILE A 7 -13.43 6.37 -3.96
CA ILE A 7 -12.30 5.44 -3.78
C ILE A 7 -11.72 5.54 -2.36
N VAL A 8 -11.62 6.76 -1.83
CA VAL A 8 -10.85 7.02 -0.60
C VAL A 8 -11.72 6.97 0.65
N ALA A 9 -12.99 7.38 0.59
CA ALA A 9 -13.90 7.40 1.72
C ALA A 9 -14.06 6.05 2.45
N PRO A 10 -14.12 4.88 1.77
CA PRO A 10 -14.19 3.59 2.45
C PRO A 10 -12.98 3.31 3.35
N VAL A 11 -11.78 3.74 2.94
CA VAL A 11 -10.55 3.56 3.72
C VAL A 11 -10.63 4.38 5.01
N PHE A 12 -11.03 5.65 4.91
CA PHE A 12 -11.24 6.49 6.08
C PHE A 12 -12.38 5.99 6.98
N GLY A 13 -13.45 5.45 6.39
CA GLY A 13 -14.54 4.81 7.12
C GLY A 13 -14.04 3.62 7.96
N LEU A 14 -13.17 2.79 7.40
CA LEU A 14 -12.56 1.67 8.13
C LEU A 14 -11.65 2.15 9.27
N ILE A 15 -10.86 3.21 9.03
CA ILE A 15 -10.01 3.83 10.07
C ILE A 15 -10.89 4.36 11.22
N ALA A 16 -11.96 5.09 10.90
CA ALA A 16 -12.89 5.63 11.90
C ALA A 16 -13.57 4.51 12.70
N LEU A 17 -13.96 3.42 12.05
CA LEU A 17 -14.54 2.25 12.71
C LEU A 17 -13.54 1.57 13.64
N GLY A 18 -12.30 1.35 13.20
CA GLY A 18 -11.23 0.80 14.03
C GLY A 18 -10.94 1.68 15.26
N TYR A 19 -10.87 3.01 15.06
CA TYR A 19 -10.73 3.97 16.15
C TYR A 19 -11.89 3.90 17.14
N GLY A 20 -13.14 3.82 16.65
CA GLY A 20 -14.32 3.67 17.49
C GLY A 20 -14.26 2.40 18.35
N LEU A 21 -13.96 1.26 17.74
CA LEU A 21 -13.82 -0.02 18.45
C LEU A 21 -12.74 0.04 19.55
N ALA A 22 -11.61 0.68 19.27
CA ALA A 22 -10.55 0.89 20.27
C ALA A 22 -11.02 1.85 21.38
N ARG A 23 -11.70 2.93 21.02
CA ARG A 23 -12.20 3.94 21.98
C ARG A 23 -13.25 3.38 22.93
N PHE A 24 -14.05 2.42 22.50
CA PHE A 24 -15.05 1.74 23.33
C PHE A 24 -14.50 0.50 24.06
N GLY A 25 -13.19 0.23 23.97
CA GLY A 25 -12.54 -0.89 24.68
C GLY A 25 -12.87 -2.27 24.12
N VAL A 26 -13.39 -2.35 22.89
CA VAL A 26 -13.66 -3.63 22.20
C VAL A 26 -12.35 -4.30 21.76
N LEU A 27 -11.35 -3.49 21.42
CA LEU A 27 -10.00 -3.93 21.08
C LEU A 27 -9.09 -3.82 22.31
N SER A 28 -8.27 -4.84 22.54
CA SER A 28 -7.23 -4.81 23.57
C SER A 28 -6.08 -3.86 23.18
N GLU A 29 -5.32 -3.40 24.17
CA GLU A 29 -4.13 -2.55 23.94
C GLU A 29 -3.09 -3.23 23.04
N ASP A 30 -2.96 -4.56 23.13
CA ASP A 30 -2.05 -5.36 22.31
C ASP A 30 -2.54 -5.60 20.87
N ALA A 31 -3.83 -5.36 20.59
CA ALA A 31 -4.41 -5.63 19.27
C ALA A 31 -3.71 -4.82 18.17
N GLY A 32 -3.32 -3.57 18.46
CA GLY A 32 -2.58 -2.73 17.52
C GLY A 32 -1.19 -3.29 17.20
N LYS A 33 -0.48 -3.79 18.21
CA LYS A 33 0.85 -4.39 18.05
C LYS A 33 0.77 -5.68 17.22
N GLY A 34 -0.17 -6.57 17.56
CA GLY A 34 -0.37 -7.82 16.81
C GLY A 34 -0.78 -7.58 15.36
N LEU A 35 -1.64 -6.59 15.12
CA LEU A 35 -2.03 -6.19 13.77
C LEU A 35 -0.84 -5.66 12.97
N ALA A 36 -0.02 -4.77 13.57
CA ALA A 36 1.16 -4.24 12.91
C ALA A 36 2.16 -5.35 12.56
N GLU A 37 2.45 -6.25 13.49
CA GLU A 37 3.36 -7.38 13.27
C GLU A 37 2.89 -8.27 12.12
N PHE A 38 1.59 -8.60 12.06
CA PHE A 38 1.02 -9.34 10.95
C PHE A 38 1.12 -8.58 9.62
N VAL A 39 0.79 -7.29 9.61
CA VAL A 39 0.79 -6.49 8.37
C VAL A 39 2.20 -6.41 7.80
N PHE A 40 3.20 -6.10 8.62
CA PHE A 40 4.58 -5.94 8.16
C PHE A 40 5.25 -7.29 7.81
N SER A 41 5.02 -8.33 8.60
CA SER A 41 5.68 -9.62 8.39
C SER A 41 5.02 -10.50 7.33
N VAL A 42 3.71 -10.34 7.10
CA VAL A 42 2.92 -11.25 6.25
C VAL A 42 2.16 -10.52 5.17
N ALA A 43 1.31 -9.54 5.53
CA ALA A 43 0.38 -8.95 4.58
C ALA A 43 1.09 -8.13 3.49
N ILE A 44 2.08 -7.31 3.85
CA ILE A 44 2.86 -6.50 2.90
C ILE A 44 3.61 -7.41 1.92
N PRO A 45 4.41 -8.40 2.36
CA PRO A 45 5.06 -9.34 1.44
C PRO A 45 4.08 -10.06 0.52
N ALA A 46 2.95 -10.55 1.04
CA ALA A 46 1.93 -11.22 0.24
C ALA A 46 1.30 -10.29 -0.80
N LEU A 47 1.04 -9.03 -0.44
CA LEU A 47 0.50 -8.02 -1.34
C LEU A 47 1.51 -7.66 -2.42
N LEU A 48 2.80 -7.50 -2.08
CA LEU A 48 3.89 -7.32 -3.05
C LEU A 48 3.96 -8.49 -4.02
N PHE A 49 3.93 -9.73 -3.52
CA PHE A 49 3.95 -10.92 -4.38
C PHE A 49 2.74 -10.98 -5.30
N ARG A 50 1.53 -10.74 -4.76
CA ARG A 50 0.31 -10.67 -5.56
C ARG A 50 0.44 -9.63 -6.66
N MET A 51 0.92 -8.42 -6.33
CA MET A 51 1.12 -7.36 -7.32
C MET A 51 2.10 -7.79 -8.41
N MET A 52 3.20 -8.46 -8.08
CA MET A 52 4.15 -8.97 -9.07
C MET A 52 3.53 -10.01 -10.01
N VAL A 53 2.73 -10.94 -9.48
CA VAL A 53 2.11 -12.00 -10.29
C VAL A 53 0.94 -11.49 -11.13
N THR A 54 0.19 -10.50 -10.63
CA THR A 54 -0.95 -9.91 -11.35
C THR A 54 -0.55 -8.72 -12.22
N ALA A 55 0.70 -8.25 -12.15
CA ALA A 55 1.18 -7.17 -12.99
C ALA A 55 1.11 -7.60 -14.44
N GLN A 56 0.20 -6.97 -15.19
CA GLN A 56 0.16 -7.13 -16.63
C GLN A 56 1.26 -6.28 -17.23
N THR A 57 2.22 -6.90 -17.90
CA THR A 57 3.18 -6.17 -18.71
C THR A 57 2.40 -5.47 -19.83
N PRO A 58 2.52 -4.15 -20.01
CA PRO A 58 1.91 -3.50 -21.16
C PRO A 58 2.44 -4.17 -22.43
N GLU A 59 1.55 -4.56 -23.34
CA GLU A 59 1.97 -5.18 -24.61
C GLU A 59 2.97 -4.26 -25.33
N GLY A 60 4.20 -4.75 -25.55
CA GLY A 60 5.28 -3.99 -26.19
C GLY A 60 6.12 -3.09 -25.28
N ALA A 61 5.87 -3.02 -23.96
CA ALA A 61 6.73 -2.26 -23.06
C ALA A 61 8.05 -3.00 -22.79
N SER A 62 9.16 -2.40 -23.23
CA SER A 62 10.52 -2.86 -22.88
C SER A 62 10.75 -2.71 -21.37
N PRO A 63 11.16 -3.77 -20.64
CA PRO A 63 11.49 -3.69 -19.22
C PRO A 63 12.54 -2.61 -18.90
N PHE A 64 13.49 -2.38 -19.82
CA PHE A 64 14.53 -1.37 -19.67
C PHE A 64 13.99 0.06 -19.77
N ALA A 65 12.94 0.29 -20.57
CA ALA A 65 12.30 1.61 -20.66
C ALA A 65 11.57 1.97 -19.37
N LEU A 66 10.89 0.99 -18.75
CA LEU A 66 10.25 1.16 -17.44
C LEU A 66 11.27 1.42 -16.33
N TRP A 67 12.38 0.67 -16.32
CA TRP A 67 13.46 0.90 -15.36
C TRP A 67 14.09 2.28 -15.54
N GLY A 68 14.37 2.67 -16.78
CA GLY A 68 14.90 3.99 -17.10
C GLY A 68 13.99 5.12 -16.62
N SER A 69 12.69 5.07 -16.92
CA SER A 69 11.76 6.13 -16.50
C SER A 69 11.59 6.22 -14.98
N TYR A 70 11.62 5.07 -14.28
CA TYR A 70 11.45 5.04 -12.82
C TYR A 70 12.71 5.46 -12.06
N TYR A 71 13.89 4.99 -12.48
CA TYR A 71 15.14 5.18 -11.73
C TYR A 71 16.04 6.31 -12.23
N ALA A 72 15.87 6.83 -13.45
CA ALA A 72 16.75 7.89 -13.95
C ALA A 72 16.67 9.17 -13.11
N ALA A 73 15.47 9.59 -12.69
CA ALA A 73 15.30 10.76 -11.83
C ALA A 73 16.00 10.56 -10.46
N ALA A 74 15.87 9.37 -9.87
CA ALA A 74 16.56 9.02 -8.63
C ALA A 74 18.08 9.04 -8.80
N ALA A 75 18.60 8.50 -9.91
CA ALA A 75 20.03 8.51 -10.22
C ALA A 75 20.57 9.93 -10.41
N VAL A 76 19.82 10.82 -11.08
CA VAL A 76 20.20 12.23 -11.24
C VAL A 76 20.29 12.93 -9.89
N ILE A 77 19.29 12.75 -9.01
CA ILE A 77 19.30 13.33 -7.66
C ILE A 77 20.49 12.81 -6.85
N TRP A 78 20.89 11.55 -7.05
CA TRP A 78 21.99 10.96 -6.28
C TRP A 78 23.39 11.42 -6.73
N VAL A 79 23.51 11.88 -7.98
CA VAL A 79 24.78 12.35 -8.57
C VAL A 79 24.96 13.87 -8.42
N LEU A 80 23.87 14.64 -8.30
CA LEU A 80 23.88 16.08 -8.02
C LEU A 80 24.15 16.37 -6.54
#